data_AF-A0A829YNA0-F1
#
_entry.id   AF-A0A829YNA0-F1
#
_cell.length_a   1.000
_cell.length_b   1.000
_cell.length_c   1.000
_cell.angle_alpha   90.00
_cell.angle_beta   90.00
_cell.angle_gamma   90.00
#
_symmetry.space_group_name_H-M   'P 1'
#
loop_
_entity.id
_entity.type
_entity.pdbx_description
1 polymer ?
#
loop_
_entity_poly.entity_id
_entity_poly.type
_entity_poly.pdbx_seq_one_letter_code
_entity_poly.pdbx_strand_id
1 'polypeptide(L)'
;MKKVAVVVMAAACLTAGVGIGYAAKTKGPGMTLLSGKAAKEAGVAALKEAERLAEGGSWELIQIGRAYYLSGDKATGQALFDKVMNNGAESGDWFRIARVYVEAGENAKAEPLFLKALAAEPKDDSGQAEVGAWYIRIGQREKGEELLAKAFTRNSEDIWHYVRAGEAYMGVSPK
;
A
#
# COMPACT_ATOMS: atom_id res chain seq x y z
N MET A 1 -63.87 -50.65 31.11
CA MET A 1 -64.82 -49.53 31.35
C MET A 1 -64.02 -48.26 31.65
N LYS A 2 -64.39 -47.16 30.98
CA LYS A 2 -63.74 -45.84 30.97
C LYS A 2 -64.06 -45.01 32.23
N LYS A 3 -63.16 -44.08 32.59
CA LYS A 3 -63.37 -42.63 32.89
C LYS A 3 -62.01 -42.04 33.36
N VAL A 4 -61.25 -41.37 32.50
CA VAL A 4 -61.19 -39.89 32.27
C VAL A 4 -60.61 -39.12 33.47
N ALA A 5 -59.43 -38.50 33.28
CA ALA A 5 -59.20 -37.08 33.56
C ALA A 5 -57.91 -36.61 32.87
N VAL A 6 -58.09 -35.67 31.96
CA VAL A 6 -57.08 -34.85 31.28
C VAL A 6 -56.69 -33.71 32.20
N VAL A 7 -55.39 -33.42 32.35
CA VAL A 7 -54.91 -32.05 32.59
C VAL A 7 -53.66 -31.82 31.74
N VAL A 8 -53.80 -30.86 30.83
CA VAL A 8 -52.81 -30.27 29.94
C VAL A 8 -51.92 -29.31 30.74
N MET A 9 -50.62 -29.20 30.42
CA MET A 9 -49.84 -27.94 30.30
C MET A 9 -48.32 -28.16 30.51
N ALA A 10 -47.54 -27.97 29.44
CA ALA A 10 -46.21 -27.32 29.39
C ALA A 10 -45.64 -27.58 27.97
N ALA A 11 -46.04 -26.82 26.94
CA ALA A 11 -45.37 -25.58 26.50
C ALA A 11 -43.84 -25.77 26.43
N ALA A 12 -43.30 -26.18 25.29
CA ALA A 12 -43.00 -25.38 24.10
C ALA A 12 -41.48 -25.08 24.00
N CYS A 13 -40.88 -25.65 22.96
CA CYS A 13 -39.73 -25.11 22.22
C CYS A 13 -38.41 -24.87 22.98
N LEU A 14 -37.67 -25.95 23.24
CA LEU A 14 -36.20 -25.89 23.27
C LEU A 14 -35.66 -25.80 21.82
N THR A 15 -35.86 -24.65 21.19
CA THR A 15 -35.12 -24.25 19.97
C THR A 15 -34.36 -22.96 20.24
N ALA A 16 -33.49 -23.00 21.25
CA ALA A 16 -32.36 -22.10 21.31
C ALA A 16 -31.14 -22.92 20.88
N GLY A 17 -31.06 -23.15 19.57
CA GLY A 17 -29.79 -23.47 18.94
C GLY A 17 -28.85 -22.31 19.21
N VAL A 18 -28.06 -22.45 20.27
CA VAL A 18 -26.86 -21.66 20.51
C VAL A 18 -25.83 -22.11 19.47
N GLY A 19 -26.15 -21.82 18.20
CA GLY A 19 -25.16 -21.61 17.17
C GLY A 19 -24.43 -20.36 17.61
N ILE A 20 -23.46 -20.53 18.51
CA ILE A 20 -22.33 -19.63 18.65
C ILE A 20 -21.74 -19.65 17.26
N GLY A 21 -22.17 -18.69 16.46
CA GLY A 21 -21.65 -18.46 15.14
C GLY A 21 -20.16 -18.24 15.33
N TYR A 22 -19.40 -19.30 15.09
CA TYR A 22 -18.21 -19.17 14.29
C TYR A 22 -18.69 -18.53 12.99
N ALA A 23 -18.86 -17.20 13.02
CA ALA A 23 -19.19 -16.43 11.85
C ALA A 23 -18.00 -16.63 10.94
N ALA A 24 -18.09 -17.65 10.09
CA ALA A 24 -17.14 -17.89 9.03
C ALA A 24 -17.08 -16.55 8.32
N LYS A 25 -15.95 -15.84 8.49
CA LYS A 25 -15.66 -14.58 7.82
C LYS A 25 -16.07 -14.81 6.38
N THR A 26 -17.17 -14.17 5.95
CA THR A 26 -17.79 -14.48 4.67
C THR A 26 -16.68 -14.39 3.62
N LYS A 27 -16.43 -15.51 2.92
CA LYS A 27 -15.35 -15.54 1.93
C LYS A 27 -15.65 -14.41 0.94
N GLY A 28 -14.67 -13.51 0.74
CA GLY A 28 -14.81 -12.41 -0.20
C GLY A 28 -15.21 -12.93 -1.59
N PRO A 29 -15.76 -12.07 -2.46
CA PRO A 29 -16.37 -12.52 -3.71
C PRO A 29 -15.36 -13.20 -4.68
N GLY A 30 -14.05 -12.96 -4.50
CA GLY A 30 -13.00 -13.62 -5.28
C GLY A 30 -13.18 -13.39 -6.78
N MET A 31 -12.88 -14.42 -7.59
CA MET A 31 -13.01 -14.31 -9.05
C MET A 31 -14.45 -14.07 -9.54
N THR A 32 -15.47 -14.38 -8.74
CA THR A 32 -16.86 -14.09 -9.16
C THR A 32 -17.12 -12.59 -9.33
N LEU A 33 -16.36 -11.73 -8.63
CA LEU A 33 -16.40 -10.27 -8.82
C LEU A 33 -15.82 -9.83 -10.17
N LEU A 34 -14.92 -10.63 -10.76
CA LEU A 34 -14.03 -10.21 -11.84
C LEU A 34 -14.34 -10.89 -13.18
N SER A 35 -14.80 -12.14 -13.14
CA SER A 35 -15.03 -12.98 -14.32
C SER A 35 -16.01 -12.34 -15.30
N GLY A 36 -15.67 -12.37 -16.58
CA GLY A 36 -16.52 -11.88 -17.68
C GLY A 36 -16.53 -10.36 -17.87
N LYS A 37 -15.87 -9.59 -17.00
CA LYS A 37 -15.71 -8.13 -17.15
C LYS A 37 -14.57 -7.79 -18.10
N ALA A 38 -14.65 -6.62 -18.74
CA ALA A 38 -13.51 -6.05 -19.45
C ALA A 38 -12.36 -5.77 -18.47
N ALA A 39 -11.10 -5.84 -18.92
CA ALA A 39 -9.93 -5.75 -18.04
C ALA A 39 -9.93 -4.51 -17.14
N LYS A 40 -10.29 -3.33 -17.67
CA LYS A 40 -10.39 -2.09 -16.88
C LYS A 40 -11.47 -2.19 -15.80
N GLU A 41 -12.64 -2.72 -16.14
CA GLU A 41 -13.75 -2.88 -15.19
C GLU A 41 -13.43 -3.92 -14.11
N ALA A 42 -12.81 -5.04 -14.48
CA ALA A 42 -12.32 -6.04 -13.54
C ALA A 42 -11.28 -5.44 -12.58
N GLY A 43 -10.32 -4.67 -13.10
CA GLY A 43 -9.30 -3.98 -12.30
C GLY A 43 -9.91 -3.03 -11.29
N VAL A 44 -10.85 -2.17 -11.72
CA VAL A 44 -11.55 -1.25 -10.81
C VAL A 44 -12.38 -2.01 -9.76
N ALA A 45 -13.06 -3.09 -10.14
CA ALA A 45 -13.82 -3.91 -9.20
C ALA A 45 -12.89 -4.55 -8.14
N ALA A 46 -11.76 -5.10 -8.56
CA ALA A 46 -10.75 -5.66 -7.66
C ALA A 46 -10.19 -4.60 -6.69
N LEU A 47 -9.84 -3.41 -7.19
CA LEU A 47 -9.27 -2.33 -6.37
C LEU A 47 -10.27 -1.76 -5.37
N LYS A 48 -11.57 -1.68 -5.73
CA LYS A 48 -12.63 -1.28 -4.78
C LYS A 48 -12.80 -2.29 -3.66
N GLU A 49 -12.74 -3.59 -3.97
CA GLU A 49 -12.80 -4.63 -2.93
C GLU A 49 -11.53 -4.62 -2.07
N ALA A 50 -10.35 -4.37 -2.66
CA ALA A 50 -9.11 -4.20 -1.93
C ALA A 50 -9.17 -2.99 -0.97
N GLU A 51 -9.71 -1.86 -1.41
CA GLU A 51 -9.89 -0.68 -0.55
C GLU A 51 -10.86 -0.96 0.61
N ARG A 52 -11.94 -1.70 0.36
CA ARG A 52 -12.86 -2.16 1.41
C ARG A 52 -12.15 -3.04 2.44
N LEU A 53 -11.24 -3.90 2.00
CA LEU A 53 -10.46 -4.81 2.86
C LEU A 53 -9.29 -4.12 3.58
N ALA A 54 -8.76 -3.03 3.02
CA ALA A 54 -7.63 -2.31 3.56
C ALA A 54 -7.92 -1.63 4.90
N GLU A 55 -9.19 -1.39 5.23
CA GLU A 55 -9.65 -0.78 6.50
C GLU A 55 -8.90 0.51 6.89
N GLY A 56 -8.32 1.21 5.91
CA GLY A 56 -7.57 2.46 6.11
C GLY A 56 -6.06 2.34 6.32
N GLY A 57 -5.47 1.13 6.20
CA GLY A 57 -4.02 0.93 6.29
C GLY A 57 -3.24 1.72 5.24
N SER A 58 -2.22 2.49 5.66
CA SER A 58 -1.46 3.36 4.76
C SER A 58 -0.75 2.57 3.66
N TRP A 59 -0.13 1.44 4.03
CA TRP A 59 0.54 0.55 3.09
C TRP A 59 -0.41 0.07 1.98
N GLU A 60 -1.58 -0.45 2.34
CA GLU A 60 -2.57 -0.95 1.40
C GLU A 60 -3.13 0.17 0.52
N LEU A 61 -3.47 1.31 1.12
CA LEU A 61 -4.01 2.47 0.39
C LEU A 61 -2.99 3.02 -0.63
N ILE A 62 -1.70 3.05 -0.30
CA ILE A 62 -0.65 3.46 -1.25
C ILE A 62 -0.56 2.48 -2.41
N GLN A 63 -0.63 1.17 -2.16
CA GLN A 63 -0.57 0.17 -3.23
C GLN A 63 -1.80 0.20 -4.15
N ILE A 64 -2.99 0.44 -3.59
CA ILE A 64 -4.23 0.64 -4.36
C ILE A 64 -4.14 1.97 -5.15
N GLY A 65 -3.65 3.02 -4.50
CA GLY A 65 -3.38 4.32 -5.12
C GLY A 65 -2.42 4.20 -6.30
N ARG A 66 -1.32 3.45 -6.15
CA ARG A 66 -0.36 3.14 -7.22
C ARG A 66 -1.05 2.50 -8.42
N ALA A 67 -1.91 1.52 -8.20
CA ALA A 67 -2.62 0.83 -9.27
C ALA A 67 -3.56 1.78 -10.04
N TYR A 68 -4.34 2.62 -9.36
CA TYR A 68 -5.16 3.65 -10.01
C TYR A 68 -4.28 4.68 -10.75
N TYR A 69 -3.23 5.17 -10.10
CA TYR A 69 -2.38 6.23 -10.62
C TYR A 69 -1.66 5.83 -11.91
N LEU A 70 -1.03 4.65 -11.92
CA LEU A 70 -0.27 4.14 -13.07
C LEU A 70 -1.16 3.58 -14.18
N SER A 71 -2.42 3.21 -13.88
CA SER A 71 -3.40 2.80 -14.90
C SER A 71 -4.13 3.98 -15.57
N GLY A 72 -3.80 5.22 -15.19
CA GLY A 72 -4.29 6.45 -15.81
C GLY A 72 -5.41 7.14 -15.03
N ASP A 73 -6.04 6.50 -14.05
CA ASP A 73 -6.95 7.17 -13.11
C ASP A 73 -6.15 7.86 -11.99
N LYS A 74 -5.36 8.85 -12.41
CA LYS A 74 -4.50 9.64 -11.52
C LYS A 74 -5.30 10.37 -10.44
N ALA A 75 -6.53 10.76 -10.73
CA ALA A 75 -7.39 11.45 -9.77
C ALA A 75 -7.72 10.56 -8.57
N THR A 76 -8.18 9.32 -8.81
CA THR A 76 -8.47 8.37 -7.74
C THR A 76 -7.19 7.99 -6.99
N GLY A 77 -6.09 7.72 -7.71
CA GLY A 77 -4.81 7.41 -7.07
C GLY A 77 -4.30 8.54 -6.17
N GLN A 78 -4.38 9.79 -6.65
CA GLN A 78 -3.98 10.97 -5.87
C GLN A 78 -4.82 11.13 -4.60
N ALA A 79 -6.14 10.95 -4.70
CA ALA A 79 -7.03 11.06 -3.54
C ALA A 79 -6.67 10.05 -2.43
N LEU A 80 -6.22 8.85 -2.80
CA LEU A 80 -5.75 7.84 -1.85
C LEU A 80 -4.42 8.25 -1.21
N PHE A 81 -3.48 8.81 -1.98
CA PHE A 81 -2.23 9.35 -1.44
C PHE A 81 -2.50 10.51 -0.48
N ASP A 82 -3.40 11.42 -0.84
CA ASP A 82 -3.78 12.56 0.00
C ASP A 82 -4.42 12.09 1.31
N LYS A 83 -5.28 11.06 1.26
CA LYS A 83 -5.87 10.43 2.46
C LYS A 83 -4.79 9.90 3.40
N VAL A 84 -3.77 9.23 2.88
CA VAL A 84 -2.63 8.74 3.69
C VAL A 84 -1.83 9.91 4.26
N MET A 85 -1.46 10.89 3.42
CA MET A 85 -0.66 12.05 3.84
C MET A 85 -1.36 12.92 4.89
N ASN A 86 -2.70 12.97 4.87
CA ASN A 86 -3.50 13.72 5.83
C ASN A 86 -3.81 12.93 7.13
N ASN A 87 -3.49 11.64 7.19
CA ASN A 87 -3.80 10.77 8.33
C ASN A 87 -2.54 10.19 8.99
N GLY A 88 -1.59 11.05 9.35
CA GLY A 88 -0.41 10.65 10.12
C GLY A 88 0.62 9.84 9.33
N ALA A 89 0.85 10.19 8.06
CA ALA A 89 1.88 9.53 7.25
C ALA A 89 3.28 9.56 7.90
N GLU A 90 3.96 8.44 7.81
CA GLU A 90 5.34 8.26 8.28
C GLU A 90 6.35 8.44 7.13
N SER A 91 7.65 8.46 7.46
CA SER A 91 8.74 8.57 6.47
C SER A 91 8.61 7.55 5.34
N GLY A 92 8.33 6.28 5.70
CA GLY A 92 8.15 5.19 4.75
C GLY A 92 6.97 5.42 3.79
N ASP A 93 5.91 6.12 4.21
CA ASP A 93 4.76 6.41 3.36
C ASP A 93 5.10 7.47 2.31
N TRP A 94 5.84 8.51 2.69
CA TRP A 94 6.32 9.50 1.72
C TRP A 94 7.29 8.87 0.71
N PHE A 95 8.18 7.98 1.15
CA PHE A 95 9.03 7.20 0.24
C PHE A 95 8.21 6.40 -0.77
N ARG A 96 7.21 5.64 -0.30
CA ARG A 96 6.38 4.80 -1.18
C ARG A 96 5.59 5.62 -2.18
N ILE A 97 4.96 6.72 -1.75
CA ILE A 97 4.22 7.61 -2.66
C ILE A 97 5.18 8.28 -3.66
N ALA A 98 6.36 8.73 -3.20
CA ALA A 98 7.39 9.30 -4.08
C ALA A 98 7.83 8.31 -5.16
N ARG A 99 8.05 7.03 -4.81
CA ARG A 99 8.36 5.96 -5.77
C ARG A 99 7.29 5.83 -6.84
N VAL A 100 5.99 5.90 -6.48
CA VAL A 100 4.93 5.89 -7.49
C VAL A 100 5.05 7.07 -8.46
N TYR A 101 5.34 8.27 -7.95
CA TYR A 101 5.55 9.42 -8.82
C TYR A 101 6.78 9.24 -9.72
N VAL A 102 7.87 8.63 -9.23
CA VAL A 102 9.04 8.28 -10.04
C VAL A 102 8.65 7.30 -11.16
N GLU A 103 7.90 6.25 -10.83
CA GLU A 103 7.39 5.29 -11.82
C GLU A 103 6.48 5.93 -12.87
N ALA A 104 5.71 6.96 -12.47
CA ALA A 104 4.89 7.75 -13.38
C ALA A 104 5.67 8.78 -14.20
N GLY A 105 6.98 8.93 -13.99
CA GLY A 105 7.83 9.96 -14.60
C GLY A 105 7.62 11.37 -14.03
N GLU A 106 6.90 11.50 -12.92
CA GLU A 106 6.51 12.76 -12.28
C GLU A 106 7.52 13.19 -11.19
N ASN A 107 8.79 13.34 -11.58
CA ASN A 107 9.89 13.66 -10.64
C ASN A 107 9.63 14.91 -9.79
N ALA A 108 8.94 15.92 -10.33
CA ALA A 108 8.59 17.14 -9.61
C ALA A 108 7.67 16.90 -8.40
N LYS A 109 6.85 15.83 -8.42
CA LYS A 109 6.04 15.43 -7.26
C LYS A 109 6.80 14.50 -6.31
N ALA A 110 7.75 13.73 -6.83
CA ALA A 110 8.56 12.81 -6.03
C ALA A 110 9.56 13.54 -5.11
N GLU A 111 10.26 14.56 -5.63
CA GLU A 111 11.31 15.29 -4.91
C GLU A 111 10.90 15.77 -3.51
N PRO A 112 9.79 16.53 -3.35
CA PRO A 112 9.41 17.04 -2.03
C PRO A 112 9.07 15.93 -1.03
N LEU A 113 8.54 14.79 -1.50
CA LEU A 113 8.22 13.66 -0.62
C LEU A 113 9.48 12.91 -0.17
N PHE A 114 10.43 12.68 -1.06
CA PHE A 114 11.73 12.12 -0.69
C PHE A 114 12.46 13.01 0.32
N LEU A 115 12.50 14.32 0.08
CA LEU A 115 13.13 15.25 1.01
C LEU A 115 12.44 15.28 2.38
N LYS A 116 11.10 15.19 2.40
CA LYS A 116 10.33 15.09 3.64
C LYS A 116 10.64 13.80 4.42
N ALA A 117 10.77 12.67 3.71
CA ALA A 117 11.15 11.39 4.31
C ALA A 117 12.56 11.42 4.92
N LEU A 118 13.55 11.89 4.17
CA LEU A 118 14.93 12.05 4.66
C LEU A 118 15.02 13.02 5.84
N ALA A 119 14.19 14.06 5.89
CA ALA A 119 14.16 15.00 7.01
C ALA A 119 13.58 14.37 8.28
N ALA A 120 12.61 13.45 8.15
CA ALA A 120 12.04 12.73 9.30
C ALA A 120 12.97 11.65 9.84
N GLU A 121 13.78 11.03 8.98
CA GLU A 121 14.79 10.04 9.36
C GLU A 121 16.20 10.43 8.87
N PRO A 122 16.87 11.43 9.48
CA PRO A 122 18.15 11.95 8.99
C PRO A 122 19.31 10.96 9.01
N LYS A 123 19.13 9.80 9.65
CA LYS A 123 20.12 8.74 9.80
C LYS A 123 19.81 7.50 8.94
N ASP A 124 18.74 7.52 8.15
CA ASP A 124 18.41 6.44 7.21
C ASP A 124 19.37 6.50 6.01
N ASP A 125 20.42 5.68 6.08
CA ASP A 125 21.44 5.56 5.03
C ASP A 125 20.90 4.88 3.77
N SER A 126 20.00 3.90 3.93
CA SER A 126 19.29 3.24 2.84
C SER A 126 18.42 4.23 2.05
N GLY A 127 17.66 5.07 2.74
CA GLY A 127 16.90 6.16 2.12
C GLY A 127 17.79 7.17 1.43
N GLN A 128 18.91 7.57 2.05
CA GLN A 128 19.89 8.48 1.43
C GLN A 128 20.46 7.88 0.14
N ALA A 129 20.84 6.60 0.15
CA ALA A 129 21.36 5.93 -1.04
C ALA A 129 20.31 5.80 -2.15
N GLU A 130 19.06 5.52 -1.81
CA GLU A 130 17.96 5.46 -2.78
C GLU A 130 17.68 6.79 -3.47
N VAL A 131 17.51 7.86 -2.68
CA VAL A 131 17.25 9.21 -3.21
C VAL A 131 18.47 9.72 -3.97
N GLY A 132 19.68 9.42 -3.49
CA GLY A 132 20.92 9.75 -4.18
C GLY A 132 21.02 9.09 -5.56
N ALA A 133 20.73 7.79 -5.62
CA ALA A 133 20.64 7.04 -6.87
C ALA A 133 19.55 7.58 -7.81
N TRP A 134 18.40 7.99 -7.28
CA TRP A 134 17.34 8.61 -8.07
C TRP A 134 17.77 9.95 -8.66
N TYR A 135 18.42 10.84 -7.90
CA TYR A 135 18.92 12.12 -8.42
C TYR A 135 19.90 11.94 -9.58
N ILE A 136 20.82 10.97 -9.48
CA ILE A 136 21.75 10.66 -10.58
C ILE A 136 20.98 10.24 -11.84
N ARG A 137 19.98 9.36 -11.72
CA ARG A 137 19.17 8.89 -12.86
C ARG A 137 18.41 10.02 -13.56
N ILE A 138 18.02 11.07 -12.83
CA ILE A 138 17.32 12.23 -13.40
C ILE A 138 18.27 13.37 -13.81
N GLY A 139 19.58 13.11 -13.86
CA GLY A 139 20.60 14.06 -14.33
C GLY A 139 21.08 15.07 -13.29
N GLN A 140 20.60 14.99 -12.04
CA GLN A 140 21.03 15.85 -10.93
C GLN A 140 22.18 15.18 -10.16
N ARG A 141 23.28 14.92 -10.88
CA ARG A 141 24.37 14.08 -10.41
C ARG A 141 24.98 14.57 -9.10
N GLU A 142 25.23 15.87 -8.97
CA GLU A 142 25.89 16.46 -7.80
C GLU A 142 25.07 16.23 -6.51
N LYS A 143 23.75 16.45 -6.58
CA LYS A 143 22.85 16.17 -5.44
C LYS A 143 22.86 14.69 -5.07
N GLY A 144 22.91 13.82 -6.08
CA GLY A 144 22.90 12.38 -5.86
C GLY A 144 24.19 11.86 -5.23
N GLU A 145 25.33 12.36 -5.68
CA GLU A 145 26.65 12.07 -5.09
C GLU A 145 26.75 12.56 -3.64
N GLU A 146 26.18 13.73 -3.31
CA GLU A 146 26.13 14.22 -1.92
C GLU A 146 25.38 13.25 -0.99
N LEU A 147 24.23 12.76 -1.43
CA LEU A 147 23.42 11.83 -0.63
C LEU A 147 24.07 10.44 -0.51
N LEU A 148 24.66 9.93 -1.60
CA LEU A 148 25.43 8.69 -1.55
C LEU A 148 26.64 8.82 -0.61
N ALA A 149 27.34 9.96 -0.62
CA ALA A 149 28.45 10.20 0.32
C ALA A 149 27.99 10.16 1.78
N LYS A 150 26.80 10.71 2.09
CA LYS A 150 26.21 10.60 3.44
C LYS A 150 25.90 9.15 3.80
N ALA A 151 25.31 8.39 2.88
CA ALA A 151 25.02 6.97 3.08
C ALA A 151 26.30 6.15 3.34
N PHE A 152 27.34 6.32 2.52
CA PHE A 152 28.64 5.63 2.71
C PHE A 152 29.37 6.08 3.97
N THR A 153 29.24 7.34 4.39
CA THR A 153 29.80 7.81 5.67
C THR A 153 29.15 7.13 6.86
N ARG A 154 27.86 6.77 6.75
CA ARG A 154 27.12 6.06 7.80
C ARG A 154 27.43 4.57 7.80
N ASN A 155 27.41 3.96 6.63
CA ASN A 155 27.67 2.54 6.45
C ASN A 155 28.38 2.30 5.11
N SER A 156 29.71 2.23 5.18
CA SER A 156 30.58 2.03 4.02
C SER A 156 30.64 0.58 3.54
N GLU A 157 30.09 -0.37 4.30
CA GLU A 157 30.12 -1.81 4.01
C GLU A 157 28.77 -2.37 3.54
N ASP A 158 27.72 -1.53 3.50
CA ASP A 158 26.44 -1.95 2.94
C ASP A 158 26.54 -2.13 1.41
N ILE A 159 26.46 -3.38 0.98
CA ILE A 159 26.49 -3.76 -0.43
C ILE A 159 25.40 -3.05 -1.24
N TRP A 160 24.24 -2.75 -0.65
CA TRP A 160 23.11 -2.15 -1.35
C TRP A 160 23.34 -0.68 -1.67
N HIS A 161 24.20 0.03 -0.92
CA HIS A 161 24.60 1.38 -1.28
C HIS A 161 25.41 1.37 -2.60
N TYR A 162 26.32 0.42 -2.76
CA TYR A 162 27.07 0.25 -4.01
C TYR A 162 26.20 -0.24 -5.16
N VAL A 163 25.28 -1.19 -4.92
CA VAL A 163 24.33 -1.65 -5.95
C VAL A 163 23.49 -0.48 -6.46
N ARG A 164 22.89 0.31 -5.56
CA ARG A 164 22.08 1.49 -5.95
C ARG A 164 22.89 2.52 -6.72
N ALA A 165 24.11 2.81 -6.30
CA ALA A 165 25.01 3.72 -7.01
C ALA A 165 25.36 3.18 -8.41
N GLY A 166 25.72 1.90 -8.51
CA GLY A 166 26.03 1.23 -9.77
C GLY A 166 24.85 1.25 -10.73
N GLU A 167 23.66 0.86 -10.27
CA GLU A 167 22.43 0.96 -11.05
C GLU A 167 22.17 2.39 -11.54
N ALA A 168 22.34 3.39 -10.67
CA ALA A 168 22.14 4.79 -11.03
C ALA A 168 23.09 5.26 -12.13
N TYR A 169 24.39 5.00 -12.01
CA TYR A 169 25.38 5.37 -13.03
C TYR A 169 25.22 4.60 -14.34
N MET A 170 24.69 3.38 -14.27
CA MET A 170 24.36 2.58 -15.46
C MET A 170 22.99 2.92 -16.06
N GLY A 171 22.22 3.83 -15.46
CA GLY A 171 20.88 4.18 -15.92
C GLY A 171 19.84 3.07 -15.73
N VAL A 172 20.09 2.12 -14.82
CA VAL A 172 19.16 1.05 -14.46
C VAL A 172 18.17 1.56 -13.42
N SER A 173 16.88 1.50 -13.76
CA SER A 173 15.81 1.81 -12.81
C SER A 173 15.61 0.65 -11.82
N PRO A 174 15.40 0.94 -10.53
CA PRO A 174 15.07 -0.07 -9.54
C PRO A 174 13.74 -0.75 -9.90
N LYS A 175 13.65 -2.06 -9.62
CA LYS A 175 12.43 -2.86 -9.83
C LYS A 175 11.55 -2.88 -8.58
#